data_AF-A0A816KJR8-F1
#
_entry.id   AF-A0A816KJR8-F1
#
_cell.length_a   1.000
_cell.length_b   1.000
_cell.length_c   1.000
_cell.angle_alpha   90.00
_cell.angle_beta   90.00
_cell.angle_gamma   90.00
#
_symmetry.space_group_name_H-M   'P 1'
#
loop_
_entity.id
_entity.type
_entity.pdbx_description
1 polymer ?
#
loop_
_entity_poly.entity_id
_entity_poly.type
_entity_poly.pdbx_seq_one_letter_code
_entity_poly.pdbx_strand_id
1 'polypeptide(L)'
;MGKKENEMSAMEIDDPKLDGSDQILPRFSMNVLQLMKTSQAQHGLRRGDYARYRRYCSARLRRLYKSLKFTHGRGKYTRRAILESTVTNVRFLHVVFYMAERAWSHAMEKRQLPDGPNARQRIYLIGRLRKAVKWATLFSSLCSVKTDSRTSLEAEAYASYMKGTMLFEQDQNWETALACFKNARAVYEELGKYGDLENQVLCRERVEELEPSVQYCLHKIGKANLQTSDLLQIGEMEGPALDLFKAKIEAAMEEARSQQAASLTEFNWLGYRFPVSNPKSRVSILKAQELEKDLQGPTAESLPAEKKLTIFDKLFTAYNDARNTIRSDLVSAGNAESVKDELNGLDKAVGAVLGQRTIERNQLLVKIAKSKLNRKRDEKNEKVTKPEELVRLYDLLLQNVADLSDLVSSGRDRKPEEIAFEEECERKKL
;
A
#
# COMPACT_ATOMS: atom_id res chain seq x y z
N MET A 1 4.01 106.50 -18.90
CA MET A 1 3.09 105.85 -19.87
C MET A 1 3.82 104.71 -20.54
N GLY A 2 3.16 103.58 -20.77
CA GLY A 2 3.69 102.40 -21.50
C GLY A 2 3.92 101.19 -20.59
N LYS A 3 2.86 100.55 -20.08
CA LYS A 3 2.17 99.34 -20.60
C LYS A 3 3.03 98.06 -20.64
N LYS A 4 2.57 97.08 -19.84
CA LYS A 4 2.90 95.65 -19.81
C LYS A 4 2.25 94.92 -20.98
N GLU A 5 2.98 93.98 -21.58
CA GLU A 5 2.54 92.75 -22.26
C GLU A 5 3.54 91.69 -21.75
N ASN A 6 3.22 90.66 -20.98
CA ASN A 6 2.24 89.57 -21.06
C ASN A 6 2.55 88.53 -22.16
N GLU A 7 3.55 87.70 -21.91
CA GLU A 7 3.68 86.37 -22.52
C GLU A 7 3.63 85.30 -21.41
N MET A 8 2.67 84.39 -21.56
CA MET A 8 2.46 83.23 -20.71
C MET A 8 3.44 82.13 -21.13
N SER A 9 4.21 81.58 -20.20
CA SER A 9 4.89 80.29 -20.38
C SER A 9 4.20 79.25 -19.50
N ALA A 10 3.76 78.17 -20.14
CA ALA A 10 3.04 77.06 -19.55
C ALA A 10 3.85 76.34 -18.45
N MET A 11 3.12 75.84 -17.45
CA MET A 11 3.62 74.99 -16.37
C MET A 11 4.11 73.64 -16.93
N GLU A 12 5.39 73.32 -16.71
CA GLU A 12 5.84 71.94 -16.56
C GLU A 12 6.10 71.72 -15.07
N ILE A 13 5.28 70.85 -14.47
CA ILE A 13 5.46 70.36 -13.11
C ILE A 13 6.37 69.14 -13.22
N ASP A 14 7.57 69.26 -12.63
CA ASP A 14 8.51 68.16 -12.41
C ASP A 14 7.81 67.10 -11.53
N ASP A 15 7.37 65.99 -12.16
CA ASP A 15 7.00 64.78 -11.45
C ASP A 15 8.29 64.11 -10.89
N PRO A 16 8.29 63.68 -9.62
CA PRO A 16 9.41 62.93 -9.09
C PRO A 16 9.47 61.56 -9.76
N LYS A 17 10.58 61.28 -10.44
CA LYS A 17 10.95 59.95 -10.94
C LYS A 17 10.69 58.90 -9.86
N LEU A 18 9.68 58.07 -10.08
CA LEU A 18 9.53 56.79 -9.42
C LEU A 18 10.66 55.90 -9.93
N ASP A 19 11.68 55.70 -9.10
CA ASP A 19 12.72 54.68 -9.30
C ASP A 19 12.06 53.29 -9.24
N GLY A 20 11.49 52.87 -10.36
CA GLY A 20 11.12 51.50 -10.66
C GLY A 20 12.37 50.67 -10.96
N SER A 21 13.22 50.46 -9.96
CA SER A 21 14.18 49.36 -10.01
C SER A 21 13.54 48.16 -9.31
N ASP A 22 12.79 47.36 -10.06
CA ASP A 22 12.58 45.95 -9.72
C ASP A 22 13.97 45.30 -9.70
N GLN A 23 14.62 45.35 -8.54
CA GLN A 23 15.83 44.57 -8.30
C GLN A 23 15.44 43.11 -8.48
N ILE A 24 15.86 42.52 -9.60
CA ILE A 24 15.72 41.09 -9.89
C ILE A 24 16.48 40.35 -8.78
N LEU A 25 15.78 40.01 -7.70
CA LEU A 25 16.33 39.23 -6.61
C LEU A 25 16.79 37.89 -7.22
N PRO A 26 18.04 37.47 -7.00
CA PRO A 26 18.55 36.23 -7.58
C PRO A 26 17.68 35.06 -7.09
N ARG A 27 16.99 34.43 -8.05
CA ARG A 27 16.14 33.28 -7.78
C ARG A 27 17.01 32.04 -7.65
N PHE A 28 16.81 31.31 -6.55
CA PHE A 28 17.48 30.05 -6.32
C PHE A 28 16.79 28.91 -7.08
N SER A 29 17.55 27.95 -7.57
CA SER A 29 17.01 26.72 -8.17
C SER A 29 17.52 25.50 -7.40
N MET A 30 16.63 24.55 -7.11
CA MET A 30 16.98 23.26 -6.55
C MET A 30 15.97 22.19 -6.95
N ASN A 31 16.46 21.00 -7.27
CA ASN A 31 15.61 19.84 -7.54
C ASN A 31 15.28 19.13 -6.22
N VAL A 32 14.08 19.40 -5.69
CA VAL A 32 13.62 18.93 -4.38
C VAL A 32 13.39 17.43 -4.43
N LEU A 33 12.77 16.93 -5.50
CA LEU A 33 12.44 15.51 -5.64
C LEU A 33 13.71 14.65 -5.75
N GLN A 34 14.67 15.05 -6.59
CA GLN A 34 15.98 14.42 -6.70
C GLN A 34 16.69 14.43 -5.35
N LEU A 35 16.75 15.58 -4.68
CA LEU A 35 17.43 15.73 -3.39
C LEU A 35 16.83 14.80 -2.34
N MET A 36 15.51 14.69 -2.29
CA MET A 36 14.79 13.79 -1.39
C MET A 36 15.13 12.33 -1.70
N LYS A 37 14.91 11.88 -2.94
CA LYS A 37 15.08 10.48 -3.35
C LYS A 37 16.51 9.99 -3.19
N THR A 38 17.49 10.78 -3.63
CA THR A 38 18.92 10.45 -3.47
C THR A 38 19.33 10.38 -2.01
N SER A 39 18.92 11.36 -1.19
CA SER A 39 19.23 11.37 0.25
C SER A 39 18.62 10.18 0.97
N GLN A 40 17.37 9.83 0.67
CA GLN A 40 16.67 8.69 1.28
C GLN A 40 17.32 7.37 0.88
N ALA A 41 17.55 7.15 -0.42
CA ALA A 41 18.14 5.91 -0.94
C ALA A 41 19.55 5.64 -0.39
N GLN A 42 20.41 6.66 -0.35
CA GLN A 42 21.81 6.53 0.11
C GLN A 42 21.94 6.32 1.63
N HIS A 43 20.97 6.80 2.41
CA HIS A 43 21.11 6.89 3.87
C HIS A 43 20.12 6.03 4.67
N GLY A 44 19.60 4.97 4.08
CA GLY A 44 18.96 3.86 4.81
C GLY A 44 17.60 3.42 4.28
N LEU A 45 16.86 4.29 3.59
CA LEU A 45 15.47 3.99 3.21
C LEU A 45 15.35 2.89 2.14
N ARG A 46 16.40 2.61 1.37
CA ARG A 46 16.42 1.43 0.49
C ARG A 46 16.20 0.11 1.25
N ARG A 47 16.56 0.06 2.53
CA ARG A 47 16.35 -1.09 3.44
C ARG A 47 15.29 -0.81 4.52
N GLY A 48 14.52 0.28 4.39
CA GLY A 48 13.55 0.69 5.40
C GLY A 48 14.14 1.23 6.71
N ASP A 49 15.44 1.57 6.77
CA ASP A 49 16.05 2.06 8.02
C ASP A 49 15.84 3.58 8.20
N TYR A 50 14.69 3.94 8.77
CA TYR A 50 14.35 5.34 9.09
C TYR A 50 15.24 5.92 10.19
N ALA A 51 15.72 5.11 11.14
CA ALA A 51 16.57 5.61 12.22
C ALA A 51 17.90 6.12 11.68
N ARG A 52 18.50 5.41 10.73
CA ARG A 52 19.72 5.83 10.02
C ARG A 52 19.50 7.10 9.23
N TYR A 53 18.40 7.21 8.49
CA TYR A 53 18.08 8.43 7.73
C TYR A 53 17.89 9.66 8.65
N ARG A 54 17.22 9.49 9.79
CA ARG A 54 17.07 10.54 10.82
C ARG A 54 18.41 11.02 11.39
N ARG A 55 19.35 10.09 11.65
CA ARG A 55 20.71 10.43 12.11
C ARG A 55 21.46 11.22 11.04
N TYR A 56 21.36 10.80 9.78
CA TYR A 56 21.92 11.55 8.65
C TYR A 56 21.37 12.97 8.58
N CYS A 57 20.04 13.14 8.61
CA CYS A 57 19.41 14.47 8.57
C CYS A 57 19.89 15.35 9.74
N SER A 58 20.05 14.77 10.93
CA SER A 58 20.57 15.50 12.10
C SER A 58 22.03 15.96 11.93
N ALA A 59 22.89 15.09 11.38
CA ALA A 59 24.28 15.44 11.09
C ALA A 59 24.39 16.46 9.94
N ARG A 60 23.54 16.34 8.90
CA ARG A 60 23.45 17.30 7.79
C ARG A 60 23.01 18.67 8.27
N LEU A 61 21.96 18.75 9.09
CA LEU A 61 21.52 20.00 9.73
C LEU A 61 22.64 20.65 10.55
N ARG A 62 23.34 19.88 11.38
CA ARG A 62 24.48 20.39 12.17
C ARG A 62 25.56 21.01 11.27
N ARG A 63 25.92 20.36 10.16
CA ARG A 63 26.89 20.88 9.19
C ARG A 63 26.39 22.14 8.50
N LEU A 64 25.12 22.17 8.08
CA LEU A 64 24.49 23.34 7.45
C LEU A 64 24.50 24.55 8.39
N TYR A 65 24.01 24.40 9.63
CA TYR A 65 24.01 25.47 10.63
C TYR A 65 25.42 26.01 10.91
N LYS A 66 26.43 25.13 10.99
CA LYS A 66 27.84 25.53 11.16
C LYS A 66 28.35 26.31 9.95
N SER A 67 28.07 25.82 8.73
CA SER A 67 28.51 26.46 7.48
C SER A 67 27.88 27.83 7.24
N LEU A 68 26.62 28.00 7.66
CA LEU A 68 25.87 29.25 7.55
C LEU A 68 26.11 30.20 8.72
N LYS A 69 26.94 29.80 9.71
CA LYS A 69 27.12 30.53 10.99
C LYS A 69 25.78 30.86 11.68
N PHE A 70 24.76 30.02 11.46
CA PHE A 70 23.39 30.24 11.90
C PHE A 70 23.05 29.34 13.11
N THR A 71 23.89 29.34 14.14
CA THR A 71 23.69 28.51 15.33
C THR A 71 22.80 29.21 16.37
N HIS A 72 22.01 28.45 17.12
CA HIS A 72 21.10 28.96 18.16
C HIS A 72 21.81 29.32 19.50
N GLY A 73 22.99 29.93 19.42
CA GLY A 73 23.84 30.24 20.57
C GLY A 73 24.85 29.14 20.92
N ARG A 74 25.88 29.50 21.70
CA ARG A 74 26.81 28.58 22.36
C ARG A 74 26.51 28.65 23.86
N GLY A 75 26.06 27.55 24.47
CA GLY A 75 25.61 27.53 25.87
C GLY A 75 24.11 27.78 26.01
N LYS A 76 23.69 29.06 26.13
CA LYS A 76 22.25 29.41 26.25
C LYS A 76 21.56 29.35 24.88
N TYR A 77 20.41 28.68 24.83
CA TYR A 77 19.62 28.57 23.61
C TYR A 77 18.98 29.91 23.23
N THR A 78 19.32 30.42 22.06
CA THR A 78 18.68 31.60 21.44
C THR A 78 18.09 31.19 20.10
N ARG A 79 16.76 31.10 20.03
CA ARG A 79 16.08 30.73 18.80
C ARG A 79 16.32 31.78 17.73
N ARG A 80 16.84 31.34 16.58
CA ARG A 80 16.95 32.15 15.37
C ARG A 80 15.92 31.64 14.37
N ALA A 81 14.93 32.46 14.04
CA ALA A 81 13.90 32.10 13.07
C ALA A 81 14.46 32.24 11.64
N ILE A 82 14.05 31.33 10.76
CA ILE A 82 14.35 31.44 9.33
C ILE A 82 13.18 32.21 8.73
N LEU A 83 13.42 33.47 8.39
CA LEU A 83 12.48 34.37 7.71
C LEU A 83 12.97 34.62 6.28
N GLU A 84 12.13 35.21 5.44
CA GLU A 84 12.47 35.53 4.05
C GLU A 84 13.74 36.38 3.91
N SER A 85 13.93 37.35 4.81
CA SER A 85 15.13 38.20 4.87
C SER A 85 16.40 37.44 5.27
N THR A 86 16.25 36.27 5.90
CA THR A 86 17.37 35.42 6.33
C THR A 86 17.87 34.52 5.20
N VAL A 87 17.05 34.29 4.16
CA VAL A 87 17.39 33.40 3.04
C VAL A 87 18.30 34.13 2.06
N THR A 88 19.60 34.13 2.35
CA THR A 88 20.64 34.69 1.48
C THR A 88 21.28 33.64 0.57
N ASN A 89 21.04 32.35 0.82
CA ASN A 89 21.64 31.22 0.10
C ASN A 89 20.68 30.02 0.08
N VAL A 90 20.70 29.22 -0.99
CA VAL A 90 19.97 27.94 -1.14
C VAL A 90 20.13 27.02 0.08
N ARG A 91 21.29 27.05 0.74
CA ARG A 91 21.57 26.26 1.95
C ARG A 91 20.58 26.54 3.09
N PHE A 92 19.98 27.71 3.18
CA PHE A 92 18.91 27.98 4.16
C PHE A 92 17.63 27.19 3.83
N LEU A 93 17.29 27.06 2.54
CA LEU A 93 16.18 26.21 2.08
C LEU A 93 16.46 24.75 2.40
N HIS A 94 17.69 24.27 2.20
CA HIS A 94 18.11 22.93 2.65
C HIS A 94 17.94 22.73 4.17
N VAL A 95 18.19 23.75 5.00
CA VAL A 95 17.95 23.63 6.45
C VAL A 95 16.48 23.34 6.72
N VAL A 96 15.56 24.11 6.13
CA VAL A 96 14.12 23.91 6.36
C VAL A 96 13.66 22.55 5.82
N PHE A 97 14.12 22.17 4.63
CA PHE A 97 13.87 20.86 4.03
C PHE A 97 14.31 19.71 4.96
N TYR A 98 15.57 19.71 5.43
CA TYR A 98 16.06 18.65 6.33
C TYR A 98 15.42 18.69 7.73
N MET A 99 14.86 19.83 8.17
CA MET A 99 14.04 19.87 9.39
C MET A 99 12.71 19.13 9.22
N ALA A 100 12.08 19.24 8.03
CA ALA A 100 10.90 18.49 7.67
C ALA A 100 11.22 16.98 7.54
N GLU A 101 12.24 16.62 6.75
CA GLU A 101 12.66 15.22 6.54
C GLU A 101 13.02 14.51 7.84
N ARG A 102 13.75 15.18 8.75
CA ARG A 102 14.09 14.60 10.07
C ARG A 102 12.84 14.33 10.91
N ALA A 103 11.85 15.22 10.86
CA ALA A 103 10.61 15.06 11.62
C ALA A 103 9.74 13.94 11.02
N TRP A 104 9.64 13.87 9.69
CA TRP A 104 8.95 12.81 8.96
C TRP A 104 9.59 11.44 9.21
N SER A 105 10.91 11.34 9.05
CA SER A 105 11.67 10.10 9.29
C SER A 105 11.51 9.59 10.72
N HIS A 106 11.45 10.48 11.71
CA HIS A 106 11.17 10.09 13.09
C HIS A 106 9.74 9.58 13.27
N ALA A 107 8.76 10.13 12.56
CA ALA A 107 7.40 9.61 12.59
C ALA A 107 7.34 8.20 11.98
N MET A 108 7.99 7.99 10.84
CA MET A 108 8.04 6.69 10.16
C MET A 108 8.80 5.63 10.96
N GLU A 109 9.90 5.98 11.64
CA GLU A 109 10.59 5.08 12.58
C GLU A 109 9.65 4.60 13.69
N LYS A 110 8.76 5.47 14.19
CA LYS A 110 7.78 5.09 15.23
C LYS A 110 6.57 4.34 14.67
N ARG A 111 6.39 4.34 13.36
CA ARG A 111 5.34 3.58 12.66
C ARG A 111 5.76 2.13 12.45
N GLN A 112 7.03 1.89 12.10
CA GLN A 112 7.57 0.57 11.82
C GLN A 112 7.91 -0.25 13.09
N LEU A 113 6.92 -0.40 13.97
CA LEU A 113 7.01 -1.34 15.08
C LEU A 113 6.40 -2.68 14.65
N PRO A 114 6.97 -3.84 15.04
CA PRO A 114 6.45 -5.16 14.66
C PRO A 114 4.95 -5.35 14.96
N ASP A 115 4.50 -4.85 16.11
CA ASP A 115 3.10 -4.94 16.56
C ASP A 115 2.28 -3.68 16.21
N GLY A 116 2.85 -2.77 15.40
CA GLY A 116 2.31 -1.43 15.17
C GLY A 116 2.43 -0.49 16.39
N PRO A 117 2.12 0.82 16.22
CA PRO A 117 2.20 1.77 17.32
C PRO A 117 0.97 1.72 18.24
N ASN A 118 1.20 1.59 19.54
CA ASN A 118 0.17 1.74 20.57
C ASN A 118 -0.50 3.14 20.50
N ALA A 119 -1.71 3.31 21.05
CA ALA A 119 -2.44 4.59 21.00
C ALA A 119 -1.61 5.82 21.42
N ARG A 120 -0.82 5.72 22.51
CA ARG A 120 0.09 6.79 22.96
C ARG A 120 1.23 7.06 21.96
N GLN A 121 1.77 6.01 21.35
CA GLN A 121 2.82 6.12 20.33
C GLN A 121 2.28 6.72 19.03
N ARG A 122 1.02 6.40 18.67
CA ARG A 122 0.31 7.02 17.54
C ARG A 122 0.14 8.53 17.74
N ILE A 123 -0.25 8.99 18.93
CA ILE A 123 -0.31 10.43 19.25
C ILE A 123 1.05 11.10 19.04
N TYR A 124 2.13 10.47 19.53
CA TYR A 124 3.48 10.99 19.37
C TYR A 124 3.92 11.03 17.88
N LEU A 125 3.65 9.98 17.12
CA LEU A 125 3.89 9.89 15.67
C LEU A 125 3.17 11.02 14.93
N ILE A 126 1.87 11.22 15.20
CA ILE A 126 1.08 12.29 14.59
C ILE A 126 1.66 13.66 14.96
N GLY A 127 2.10 13.84 16.21
CA GLY A 127 2.79 15.06 16.64
C GLY A 127 4.09 15.32 15.88
N ARG A 128 4.82 14.27 15.47
CA ARG A 128 6.01 14.40 14.61
C ARG A 128 5.65 14.74 13.17
N LEU A 129 4.60 14.16 12.61
CA LEU A 129 4.09 14.52 11.28
C LEU A 129 3.57 15.96 11.22
N ARG A 130 2.83 16.42 12.25
CA ARG A 130 2.40 17.82 12.34
C ARG A 130 3.60 18.78 12.33
N LYS A 131 4.70 18.41 12.99
CA LYS A 131 5.95 19.16 12.94
C LYS A 131 6.58 19.13 11.55
N ALA A 132 6.57 17.99 10.85
CA ALA A 132 7.05 17.89 9.48
C ALA A 132 6.26 18.80 8.53
N VAL A 133 4.92 18.76 8.61
CA VAL A 133 4.02 19.65 7.84
C VAL A 133 4.35 21.12 8.10
N LYS A 134 4.52 21.53 9.36
CA LYS A 134 4.87 22.92 9.70
C LYS A 134 6.17 23.39 9.02
N TRP A 135 7.18 22.52 8.93
CA TRP A 135 8.42 22.85 8.23
C TRP A 135 8.25 22.81 6.72
N ALA A 136 7.49 21.85 6.18
CA ALA A 136 7.22 21.75 4.75
C ALA A 136 6.39 22.95 4.23
N THR A 137 5.42 23.45 4.99
CA THR A 137 4.66 24.66 4.65
C THR A 137 5.56 25.90 4.66
N LEU A 138 6.45 26.02 5.65
CA LEU A 138 7.45 27.09 5.68
C LEU A 138 8.43 26.98 4.50
N PHE A 139 8.83 25.76 4.12
CA PHE A 139 9.69 25.52 2.98
C PHE A 139 9.02 25.99 1.68
N SER A 140 7.77 25.59 1.45
CA SER A 140 6.97 26.01 0.29
C SER A 140 6.79 27.54 0.24
N SER A 141 6.46 28.20 1.36
CA SER A 141 6.31 29.66 1.39
C SER A 141 7.63 30.41 1.14
N LEU A 142 8.77 29.87 1.56
CA LEU A 142 10.07 30.48 1.25
C LEU A 142 10.47 30.24 -0.21
N CYS A 143 10.12 29.09 -0.78
CA CYS A 143 10.40 28.78 -2.17
C CYS A 143 9.54 29.64 -3.13
N SER A 144 8.26 29.88 -2.83
CA SER A 144 7.41 30.73 -3.68
C SER A 144 7.96 32.14 -3.87
N VAL A 145 8.65 32.69 -2.86
CA VAL A 145 9.22 34.05 -2.90
C VAL A 145 10.66 34.08 -3.43
N LYS A 146 11.49 33.09 -3.08
CA LYS A 146 12.95 33.14 -3.32
C LYS A 146 13.47 32.21 -4.42
N THR A 147 12.63 31.36 -4.99
CA THR A 147 13.06 30.35 -5.98
C THR A 147 12.45 30.54 -7.36
N ASP A 148 12.93 29.78 -8.34
CA ASP A 148 12.31 29.65 -9.65
C ASP A 148 10.93 28.95 -9.57
N SER A 149 10.13 29.10 -10.63
CA SER A 149 8.78 28.54 -10.69
C SER A 149 8.80 27.01 -10.49
N ARG A 150 9.77 26.32 -11.08
CA ARG A 150 9.93 24.87 -10.95
C ARG A 150 10.14 24.43 -9.49
N THR A 151 11.13 25.01 -8.80
CA THR A 151 11.38 24.67 -7.39
C THR A 151 10.16 25.00 -6.52
N SER A 152 9.46 26.10 -6.82
CA SER A 152 8.27 26.48 -6.07
C SER A 152 7.15 25.44 -6.18
N LEU A 153 6.91 24.90 -7.38
CA LEU A 153 5.94 23.82 -7.63
C LEU A 153 6.36 22.52 -6.95
N GLU A 154 7.64 22.13 -7.05
CA GLU A 154 8.16 20.95 -6.35
C GLU A 154 8.02 21.07 -4.83
N ALA A 155 8.28 22.26 -4.27
CA ALA A 155 8.12 22.53 -2.86
C ALA A 155 6.64 22.48 -2.40
N GLU A 156 5.72 22.95 -3.23
CA GLU A 156 4.28 22.84 -3.00
C GLU A 156 3.80 21.39 -3.04
N ALA A 157 4.25 20.61 -4.02
CA ALA A 157 3.95 19.18 -4.11
C ALA A 157 4.48 18.41 -2.88
N TYR A 158 5.69 18.74 -2.42
CA TYR A 158 6.27 18.18 -1.19
C TYR A 158 5.44 18.55 0.06
N ALA A 159 5.04 19.81 0.20
CA ALA A 159 4.21 20.25 1.31
C ALA A 159 2.83 19.58 1.31
N SER A 160 2.21 19.45 0.13
CA SER A 160 0.94 18.75 -0.06
C SER A 160 1.06 17.27 0.31
N TYR A 161 2.12 16.59 -0.13
CA TYR A 161 2.39 15.21 0.27
C TYR A 161 2.54 15.03 1.79
N MET A 162 3.32 15.91 2.44
CA MET A 162 3.51 15.84 3.90
C MET A 162 2.20 16.05 4.66
N LYS A 163 1.35 16.98 4.17
CA LYS A 163 0.02 17.25 4.73
C LYS A 163 -0.92 16.06 4.53
N GLY A 164 -0.96 15.49 3.33
CA GLY A 164 -1.72 14.27 3.02
C GLY A 164 -1.33 13.11 3.93
N THR A 165 -0.03 12.87 4.10
CA THR A 165 0.50 11.82 5.00
C THR A 165 0.07 12.03 6.45
N MET A 166 0.09 13.28 6.95
CA MET A 166 -0.36 13.58 8.32
C MET A 166 -1.86 13.29 8.51
N LEU A 167 -2.70 13.71 7.57
CA LEU A 167 -4.16 13.51 7.62
C LEU A 167 -4.51 12.03 7.50
N PHE A 168 -3.82 11.33 6.60
CA PHE A 168 -3.93 9.88 6.42
C PHE A 168 -3.59 9.11 7.70
N GLU A 169 -2.58 9.54 8.47
CA GLU A 169 -2.26 8.94 9.77
C GLU A 169 -3.20 9.34 10.90
N GLN A 170 -3.94 10.44 10.77
CA GLN A 170 -4.95 10.85 11.74
C GLN A 170 -6.25 10.05 11.61
N ASP A 171 -6.47 9.38 10.47
CA ASP A 171 -7.72 8.72 10.09
C ASP A 171 -8.92 9.69 10.12
N GLN A 172 -8.68 10.96 9.76
CA GLN A 172 -9.65 12.05 9.76
C GLN A 172 -9.60 12.83 8.45
N ASN A 173 -10.74 13.36 8.02
CA ASN A 173 -10.88 14.23 6.84
C ASN A 173 -10.27 13.65 5.56
N TRP A 174 -10.68 12.43 5.21
CA TRP A 174 -10.22 11.68 4.04
C TRP A 174 -10.29 12.47 2.73
N GLU A 175 -11.30 13.33 2.58
CA GLU A 175 -11.44 14.20 1.40
C GLU A 175 -10.29 15.20 1.25
N THR A 176 -9.87 15.80 2.37
CA THR A 176 -8.74 16.74 2.37
C THR A 176 -7.42 16.02 2.16
N ALA A 177 -7.26 14.80 2.70
CA ALA A 177 -6.10 13.95 2.44
C ALA A 177 -6.01 13.58 0.96
N LEU A 178 -7.13 13.15 0.36
CA LEU A 178 -7.25 12.83 -1.06
C LEU A 178 -6.90 14.04 -1.93
N ALA A 179 -7.44 15.22 -1.63
CA ALA A 179 -7.11 16.44 -2.36
C ALA A 179 -5.61 16.76 -2.29
N CYS A 180 -4.98 16.61 -1.12
CA CYS A 180 -3.54 16.82 -0.96
C CYS A 180 -2.72 15.83 -1.79
N PHE A 181 -3.09 14.54 -1.82
CA PHE A 181 -2.40 13.54 -2.64
C PHE A 181 -2.63 13.76 -4.15
N LYS A 182 -3.85 14.11 -4.56
CA LYS A 182 -4.16 14.46 -5.96
C LYS A 182 -3.38 15.68 -6.42
N ASN A 183 -3.27 16.72 -5.59
CA ASN A 183 -2.47 17.90 -5.90
C ASN A 183 -1.00 17.55 -6.08
N ALA A 184 -0.42 16.78 -5.14
CA ALA A 184 0.96 16.31 -5.26
C ALA A 184 1.18 15.47 -6.53
N ARG A 185 0.24 14.56 -6.83
CA ARG A 185 0.27 13.73 -8.04
C ARG A 185 0.23 14.58 -9.31
N ALA A 186 -0.74 15.48 -9.44
CA ALA A 186 -0.89 16.34 -10.62
C ALA A 186 0.36 17.17 -10.89
N VAL A 187 0.97 17.75 -9.85
CA VAL A 187 2.21 18.51 -10.00
C VAL A 187 3.37 17.62 -10.46
N TYR A 188 3.55 16.43 -9.88
CA TYR A 188 4.62 15.52 -10.33
C TYR A 188 4.37 14.96 -11.74
N GLU A 189 3.12 14.72 -12.14
CA GLU A 189 2.77 14.34 -13.51
C GLU A 189 3.14 15.45 -14.51
N GLU A 190 2.80 16.71 -14.22
CA GLU A 190 3.17 17.85 -15.06
C GLU A 190 4.68 18.08 -15.11
N LEU A 191 5.38 18.01 -13.97
CA LEU A 191 6.83 18.15 -13.91
C LEU A 191 7.57 17.02 -14.64
N GLY A 192 6.96 15.84 -14.72
CA GLY A 192 7.45 14.71 -15.50
C GLY A 192 7.45 15.02 -17.00
N LYS A 193 6.38 15.61 -17.54
CA LYS A 193 6.24 15.86 -19.00
C LYS A 193 7.37 16.72 -19.59
N TYR A 194 7.87 17.69 -18.82
CA TYR A 194 8.84 18.68 -19.30
C TYR A 194 10.24 18.54 -18.66
N GLY A 195 10.50 17.44 -17.95
CA GLY A 195 11.79 17.17 -17.30
C GLY A 195 12.74 16.33 -18.16
N ASP A 196 14.03 16.31 -17.77
CA ASP A 196 15.01 15.35 -18.28
C ASP A 196 14.61 13.89 -17.99
N LEU A 197 15.22 12.93 -18.68
CA LEU A 197 14.90 11.50 -18.52
C LEU A 197 15.00 11.03 -17.06
N GLU A 198 16.02 11.46 -16.32
CA GLU A 198 16.17 11.12 -14.89
C GLU A 198 15.02 11.69 -14.04
N ASN A 199 14.60 12.93 -14.32
CA ASN A 199 13.49 13.57 -13.62
C ASN A 199 12.15 12.92 -13.97
N GLN A 200 11.95 12.53 -15.23
CA GLN A 200 10.78 11.78 -15.69
C GLN A 200 10.60 10.47 -14.92
N VAL A 201 11.69 9.70 -14.79
CA VAL A 201 11.68 8.43 -14.05
C VAL A 201 11.30 8.67 -12.59
N LEU A 202 11.93 9.66 -11.93
CA LEU A 202 11.63 9.95 -10.52
C LEU A 202 10.23 10.47 -10.28
N CYS A 203 9.71 11.32 -11.17
CA CYS A 203 8.33 11.80 -11.12
C CYS A 203 7.35 10.64 -11.28
N ARG A 204 7.59 9.72 -12.22
CA ARG A 204 6.77 8.53 -12.42
C ARG A 204 6.79 7.61 -11.20
N GLU A 205 7.97 7.27 -10.68
CA GLU A 205 8.11 6.49 -9.45
C GLU A 205 7.36 7.15 -8.28
N ARG A 206 7.42 8.49 -8.21
CA ARG A 206 6.73 9.22 -7.15
C ARG A 206 5.21 9.17 -7.29
N VAL A 207 4.68 9.23 -8.51
CA VAL A 207 3.24 9.10 -8.77
C VAL A 207 2.76 7.69 -8.42
N GLU A 208 3.50 6.67 -8.84
CA GLU A 208 3.20 5.26 -8.52
C GLU A 208 3.20 5.01 -7.00
N GLU A 209 4.10 5.64 -6.24
CA GLU A 209 4.11 5.58 -4.77
C GLU A 209 2.89 6.23 -4.10
N LEU A 210 2.28 7.24 -4.73
CA LEU A 210 1.11 7.94 -4.18
C LEU A 210 -0.20 7.20 -4.45
N GLU A 211 -0.25 6.40 -5.51
CA GLU A 211 -1.48 5.75 -5.98
C GLU A 211 -2.17 4.87 -4.92
N PRO A 212 -1.46 4.01 -4.15
CA PRO A 212 -2.08 3.25 -3.06
C PRO A 212 -2.79 4.12 -2.01
N SER A 213 -2.20 5.28 -1.69
CA SER A 213 -2.77 6.23 -0.73
C SER A 213 -4.03 6.89 -1.28
N VAL A 214 -4.03 7.24 -2.57
CA VAL A 214 -5.18 7.81 -3.28
C VAL A 214 -6.35 6.83 -3.31
N GLN A 215 -6.08 5.58 -3.70
CA GLN A 215 -7.09 4.51 -3.76
C GLN A 215 -7.69 4.22 -2.39
N TYR A 216 -6.85 4.11 -1.36
CA TYR A 216 -7.33 3.91 0.00
C TYR A 216 -8.23 5.06 0.48
N CYS A 217 -7.86 6.32 0.21
CA CYS A 217 -8.69 7.46 0.53
C CYS A 217 -10.03 7.43 -0.22
N LEU A 218 -10.04 7.06 -1.51
CA LEU A 218 -11.28 6.93 -2.29
C LEU A 218 -12.22 5.85 -1.73
N HIS A 219 -11.66 4.72 -1.31
CA HIS A 219 -12.40 3.64 -0.65
C HIS A 219 -13.07 4.13 0.64
N LYS A 220 -12.30 4.78 1.53
CA LYS A 220 -12.83 5.27 2.83
C LYS A 220 -13.88 6.38 2.69
N ILE A 221 -13.90 7.10 1.57
CA ILE A 221 -14.94 8.10 1.27
C ILE A 221 -16.20 7.45 0.67
N GLY A 222 -16.14 6.18 0.23
CA GLY A 222 -17.24 5.49 -0.45
C GLY A 222 -17.40 5.91 -1.92
N LYS A 223 -16.39 6.56 -2.52
CA LYS A 223 -16.41 7.00 -3.93
C LYS A 223 -15.87 5.95 -4.90
N ALA A 224 -15.27 4.89 -4.39
CA ALA A 224 -14.82 3.75 -5.19
C ALA A 224 -15.37 2.45 -4.60
N ASN A 225 -16.17 1.72 -5.39
CA ASN A 225 -16.37 0.28 -5.20
C ASN A 225 -15.07 -0.42 -5.63
N LEU A 226 -13.99 -0.22 -4.87
CA LEU A 226 -12.76 -0.98 -5.08
C LEU A 226 -13.11 -2.45 -4.88
N GLN A 227 -13.04 -3.23 -5.96
CA GLN A 227 -13.16 -4.67 -5.83
C GLN A 227 -11.99 -5.16 -4.99
N THR A 228 -12.22 -6.18 -4.15
CA THR A 228 -11.19 -6.80 -3.31
C THR A 228 -9.95 -7.18 -4.15
N SER A 229 -10.14 -7.52 -5.42
CA SER A 229 -9.11 -7.81 -6.43
C SER A 229 -8.14 -6.64 -6.72
N ASP A 230 -8.62 -5.40 -6.79
CA ASP A 230 -7.77 -4.24 -7.07
C ASP A 230 -6.91 -3.88 -5.84
N LEU A 231 -7.45 -4.07 -4.63
CA LEU A 231 -6.71 -3.91 -3.37
C LEU A 231 -5.66 -5.02 -3.18
N LEU A 232 -5.93 -6.24 -3.67
CA LEU A 232 -4.99 -7.36 -3.66
C LEU A 232 -3.76 -7.07 -4.54
N GLN A 233 -3.94 -6.53 -5.75
CA GLN A 233 -2.81 -6.13 -6.60
C GLN A 233 -1.93 -5.05 -5.96
N ILE A 234 -2.54 -4.11 -5.24
CA ILE A 234 -1.80 -3.06 -4.52
C ILE A 234 -1.03 -3.64 -3.33
N GLY A 235 -1.59 -4.63 -2.63
CA GLY A 235 -0.93 -5.34 -1.53
C GLY A 235 0.27 -6.20 -1.97
N GLU A 236 0.30 -6.64 -3.23
CA GLU A 236 1.39 -7.43 -3.81
C GLU A 236 2.57 -6.57 -4.30
N MET A 237 2.45 -5.24 -4.36
CA MET A 237 3.57 -4.35 -4.70
C MET A 237 4.58 -4.28 -3.54
N GLU A 238 5.83 -4.68 -3.80
CA GLU A 238 6.93 -4.65 -2.83
C GLU A 238 7.71 -3.33 -2.88
N GLY A 239 7.85 -2.68 -1.72
CA GLY A 239 8.69 -1.49 -1.55
C GLY A 239 8.72 -0.99 -0.10
N PRO A 240 9.83 -0.39 0.39
CA PRO A 240 9.96 0.09 1.78
C PRO A 240 8.94 1.16 2.18
N ALA A 241 8.34 1.84 1.19
CA ALA A 241 7.26 2.80 1.37
C ALA A 241 5.87 2.15 1.33
N LEU A 242 5.72 1.01 0.64
CA LEU A 242 4.46 0.26 0.44
C LEU A 242 4.11 -0.62 1.63
N ASP A 243 5.09 -1.22 2.31
CA ASP A 243 4.86 -2.04 3.52
C ASP A 243 4.15 -1.27 4.64
N LEU A 244 4.33 0.05 4.67
CA LEU A 244 3.64 0.95 5.59
C LEU A 244 2.12 1.03 5.32
N PHE A 245 1.71 0.90 4.06
CA PHE A 245 0.31 0.97 3.63
C PHE A 245 -0.36 -0.40 3.61
N LYS A 246 0.40 -1.50 3.45
CA LYS A 246 -0.12 -2.87 3.41
C LYS A 246 -1.01 -3.21 4.60
N ALA A 247 -0.61 -2.91 5.83
CA ALA A 247 -1.42 -3.21 7.01
C ALA A 247 -2.77 -2.47 7.03
N LYS A 248 -2.82 -1.20 6.56
CA LYS A 248 -4.09 -0.46 6.45
C LYS A 248 -4.94 -0.99 5.30
N ILE A 249 -4.32 -1.33 4.17
CA ILE A 249 -5.01 -1.93 3.01
C ILE A 249 -5.57 -3.31 3.38
N GLU A 250 -4.81 -4.13 4.10
CA GLU A 250 -5.23 -5.44 4.61
C GLU A 250 -6.39 -5.33 5.59
N ALA A 251 -6.31 -4.42 6.57
CA ALA A 251 -7.43 -4.14 7.46
C ALA A 251 -8.68 -3.65 6.70
N ALA A 252 -8.52 -2.80 5.69
CA ALA A 252 -9.63 -2.35 4.87
C ALA A 252 -10.20 -3.45 3.95
N MET A 253 -9.36 -4.36 3.45
CA MET A 253 -9.80 -5.56 2.72
C MET A 253 -10.59 -6.48 3.63
N GLU A 254 -10.17 -6.64 4.88
CA GLU A 254 -10.86 -7.48 5.86
C GLU A 254 -12.19 -6.86 6.30
N GLU A 255 -12.25 -5.53 6.46
CA GLU A 255 -13.50 -4.78 6.63
C GLU A 255 -14.43 -4.97 5.42
N ALA A 256 -13.94 -4.80 4.18
CA ALA A 256 -14.74 -4.97 2.97
C ALA A 256 -15.26 -6.41 2.83
N ARG A 257 -14.43 -7.41 3.12
CA ARG A 257 -14.84 -8.82 3.16
C ARG A 257 -15.87 -9.07 4.24
N SER A 258 -15.76 -8.45 5.42
CA SER A 258 -16.79 -8.58 6.46
C SER A 258 -18.14 -8.01 6.03
N GLN A 259 -18.14 -6.89 5.29
CA GLN A 259 -19.36 -6.28 4.75
C GLN A 259 -19.98 -7.13 3.64
N GLN A 260 -19.17 -7.67 2.73
CA GLN A 260 -19.66 -8.59 1.70
C GLN A 260 -20.13 -9.91 2.30
N ALA A 261 -19.42 -10.44 3.29
CA ALA A 261 -19.76 -11.67 4.00
C ALA A 261 -21.08 -11.54 4.80
N ALA A 262 -21.49 -10.33 5.17
CA ALA A 262 -22.80 -10.11 5.79
C ALA A 262 -23.96 -10.51 4.88
N SER A 263 -23.77 -10.46 3.55
CA SER A 263 -24.76 -10.88 2.55
C SER A 263 -24.72 -12.37 2.21
N LEU A 264 -23.62 -13.08 2.50
CA LEU A 264 -23.50 -14.52 2.33
C LEU A 264 -24.07 -15.25 3.56
N THR A 265 -25.34 -15.61 3.51
CA THR A 265 -26.00 -16.38 4.56
C THR A 265 -25.87 -17.90 4.38
N GLU A 266 -25.55 -18.35 3.17
CA GLU A 266 -25.62 -19.76 2.77
C GLU A 266 -24.36 -20.19 1.99
N PHE A 267 -23.89 -21.41 2.27
CA PHE A 267 -22.85 -22.10 1.50
C PHE A 267 -23.48 -23.22 0.68
N ASN A 268 -23.23 -23.23 -0.64
CA ASN A 268 -23.82 -24.21 -1.54
C ASN A 268 -22.82 -25.31 -1.90
N TRP A 269 -23.19 -26.58 -1.67
CA TRP A 269 -22.39 -27.74 -2.06
C TRP A 269 -23.30 -28.88 -2.53
N LEU A 270 -23.02 -29.42 -3.72
CA LEU A 270 -23.82 -30.48 -4.37
C LEU A 270 -25.34 -30.19 -4.42
N GLY A 271 -25.73 -28.93 -4.66
CA GLY A 271 -27.14 -28.53 -4.68
C GLY A 271 -27.77 -28.26 -3.31
N TYR A 272 -27.08 -28.61 -2.22
CA TYR A 272 -27.52 -28.30 -0.86
C TYR A 272 -27.06 -26.93 -0.39
N ARG A 273 -27.92 -26.28 0.38
CA ARG A 273 -27.62 -24.99 1.02
C ARG A 273 -27.41 -25.21 2.52
N PHE A 274 -26.24 -24.86 2.99
CA PHE A 274 -25.87 -24.92 4.40
C PHE A 274 -25.88 -23.51 4.98
N PRO A 275 -26.67 -23.23 6.02
CA PRO A 275 -26.67 -21.91 6.66
C PRO A 275 -25.33 -21.68 7.36
N VAL A 276 -24.71 -20.54 7.10
CA VAL A 276 -23.47 -20.14 7.78
C VAL A 276 -23.83 -19.08 8.81
N SER A 277 -24.03 -19.47 10.07
CA SER A 277 -24.44 -18.52 11.11
C SER A 277 -23.28 -17.64 11.60
N ASN A 278 -22.07 -18.18 11.67
CA ASN A 278 -20.92 -17.46 12.22
C ASN A 278 -20.28 -16.50 11.19
N PRO A 279 -20.15 -15.19 11.49
CA PRO A 279 -19.54 -14.22 10.58
C PRO A 279 -18.08 -14.53 10.24
N LYS A 280 -17.31 -15.13 11.16
CA LYS A 280 -15.90 -15.49 10.91
C LYS A 280 -15.78 -16.59 9.85
N SER A 281 -16.66 -17.59 9.93
CA SER A 281 -16.76 -18.67 8.92
C SER A 281 -17.20 -18.10 7.58
N ARG A 282 -18.15 -17.15 7.53
CA ARG A 282 -18.57 -16.47 6.29
C ARG A 282 -17.43 -15.74 5.60
N VAL A 283 -16.64 -14.96 6.34
CA VAL A 283 -15.49 -14.21 5.79
C VAL A 283 -14.45 -15.17 5.20
N SER A 284 -14.16 -16.25 5.91
CA SER A 284 -13.18 -17.26 5.49
C SER A 284 -13.64 -18.01 4.23
N ILE A 285 -14.93 -18.39 4.17
CA ILE A 285 -15.55 -19.03 3.00
C ILE A 285 -15.60 -18.08 1.81
N LEU A 286 -15.98 -16.81 2.01
CA LEU A 286 -16.00 -15.79 0.95
C LEU A 286 -14.61 -15.60 0.35
N LYS A 287 -13.59 -15.45 1.21
CA LYS A 287 -12.19 -15.34 0.78
C LYS A 287 -11.76 -16.54 -0.06
N ALA A 288 -12.17 -17.75 0.34
CA ALA A 288 -11.87 -18.94 -0.43
C ALA A 288 -12.57 -18.93 -1.80
N GLN A 289 -13.85 -18.57 -1.87
CA GLN A 289 -14.61 -18.48 -3.12
C GLN A 289 -14.06 -17.41 -4.09
N GLU A 290 -13.56 -16.28 -3.59
CA GLU A 290 -12.85 -15.27 -4.41
C GLU A 290 -11.60 -15.89 -5.06
N LEU A 291 -10.76 -16.57 -4.26
CA LEU A 291 -9.55 -17.22 -4.75
C LEU A 291 -9.84 -18.37 -5.73
N GLU A 292 -10.98 -19.08 -5.58
CA GLU A 292 -11.43 -20.08 -6.55
C GLU A 292 -11.82 -19.46 -7.89
N LYS A 293 -12.50 -18.31 -7.88
CA LYS A 293 -12.80 -17.57 -9.12
C LYS A 293 -11.54 -17.13 -9.84
N ASP A 294 -10.50 -16.75 -9.10
CA ASP A 294 -9.19 -16.40 -9.69
C ASP A 294 -8.51 -17.61 -10.36
N LEU A 295 -8.73 -18.82 -9.84
CA LEU A 295 -8.21 -20.08 -10.39
C LEU A 295 -9.01 -20.62 -11.58
N GLN A 296 -10.29 -20.27 -11.71
CA GLN A 296 -11.20 -20.78 -12.75
C GLN A 296 -11.60 -19.72 -13.79
N GLY A 297 -11.29 -18.46 -13.56
CA GLY A 297 -11.64 -17.34 -14.44
C GLY A 297 -10.90 -17.36 -15.79
N PRO A 298 -11.30 -16.50 -16.74
CA PRO A 298 -10.69 -16.43 -18.09
C PRO A 298 -9.18 -16.12 -18.05
N THR A 299 -8.69 -15.49 -16.98
CA THR A 299 -7.28 -15.20 -16.73
C THR A 299 -6.48 -16.42 -16.25
N ALA A 300 -7.14 -17.50 -15.82
CA ALA A 300 -6.51 -18.67 -15.23
C ALA A 300 -5.59 -19.41 -16.20
N GLU A 301 -5.90 -19.44 -17.50
CA GLU A 301 -5.05 -20.11 -18.49
C GLU A 301 -3.72 -19.38 -18.73
N SER A 302 -3.70 -18.05 -18.53
CA SER A 302 -2.51 -17.22 -18.70
C SER A 302 -1.58 -17.18 -17.48
N LEU A 303 -1.99 -17.70 -16.32
CA LEU A 303 -1.21 -17.60 -15.09
C LEU A 303 -0.06 -18.64 -15.04
N PRO A 304 1.17 -18.22 -14.69
CA PRO A 304 2.28 -19.14 -14.44
C PRO A 304 1.93 -20.17 -13.36
N ALA A 305 2.43 -21.40 -13.53
CA ALA A 305 2.13 -22.52 -12.63
C ALA A 305 2.55 -22.24 -11.17
N GLU A 306 3.63 -21.48 -10.95
CA GLU A 306 4.09 -21.08 -9.61
C GLU A 306 3.09 -20.15 -8.92
N LYS A 307 2.52 -19.17 -9.63
CA LYS A 307 1.49 -18.27 -9.08
C LYS A 307 0.23 -19.06 -8.72
N LYS A 308 -0.19 -20.02 -9.55
CA LYS A 308 -1.32 -20.91 -9.22
C LYS A 308 -1.11 -21.68 -7.93
N LEU A 309 0.10 -22.21 -7.71
CA LEU A 309 0.44 -22.91 -6.46
C LEU A 309 0.32 -21.98 -5.24
N THR A 310 0.79 -20.73 -5.33
CA THR A 310 0.64 -19.77 -4.23
C THR A 310 -0.82 -19.41 -3.93
N ILE A 311 -1.69 -19.39 -4.95
CA ILE A 311 -3.13 -19.17 -4.76
C ILE A 311 -3.77 -20.38 -4.06
N PHE A 312 -3.39 -21.62 -4.44
CA PHE A 312 -3.83 -22.82 -3.72
C PHE A 312 -3.41 -22.82 -2.25
N ASP A 313 -2.19 -22.40 -1.91
CA ASP A 313 -1.75 -22.32 -0.52
C ASP A 313 -2.61 -21.33 0.28
N LYS A 314 -2.89 -20.14 -0.29
CA LYS A 314 -3.80 -19.14 0.31
C LYS A 314 -5.23 -19.69 0.46
N LEU A 315 -5.71 -20.45 -0.52
CA LEU A 315 -7.02 -21.09 -0.51
C LEU A 315 -7.14 -22.13 0.61
N PHE A 316 -6.10 -22.95 0.80
CA PHE A 316 -6.06 -23.94 1.88
C PHE A 316 -6.06 -23.28 3.26
N THR A 317 -5.33 -22.17 3.44
CA THR A 317 -5.39 -21.42 4.70
C THR A 317 -6.82 -20.93 4.99
N ALA A 318 -7.48 -20.31 4.00
CA ALA A 318 -8.84 -19.80 4.16
C ALA A 318 -9.88 -20.89 4.50
N TYR A 319 -9.83 -22.04 3.82
CA TYR A 319 -10.73 -23.16 4.13
C TYR A 319 -10.44 -23.81 5.49
N ASN A 320 -9.16 -23.93 5.87
CA ASN A 320 -8.81 -24.46 7.19
C ASN A 320 -9.25 -23.52 8.32
N ASP A 321 -9.12 -22.20 8.15
CA ASP A 321 -9.62 -21.21 9.10
C ASP A 321 -11.15 -21.29 9.25
N ALA A 322 -11.86 -21.49 8.14
CA ALA A 322 -13.30 -21.73 8.15
C ALA A 322 -13.65 -22.98 8.96
N ARG A 323 -13.01 -24.13 8.67
CA ARG A 323 -13.24 -25.40 9.39
C ARG A 323 -12.88 -25.31 10.87
N ASN A 324 -11.78 -24.66 11.22
CA ASN A 324 -11.39 -24.47 12.62
C ASN A 324 -12.44 -23.66 13.39
N THR A 325 -13.00 -22.62 12.74
CA THR A 325 -14.09 -21.82 13.32
C THR A 325 -15.36 -22.67 13.49
N ILE A 326 -15.76 -23.42 12.46
CA ILE A 326 -16.94 -24.32 12.50
C ILE A 326 -16.79 -25.38 13.61
N ARG A 327 -15.61 -25.98 13.75
CA ARG A 327 -15.33 -26.96 14.82
C ARG A 327 -15.34 -26.34 16.21
N SER A 328 -14.85 -25.11 16.36
CA SER A 328 -14.97 -24.37 17.62
C SER A 328 -16.42 -24.10 17.98
N ASP A 329 -17.26 -23.77 16.99
CA ASP A 329 -18.70 -23.59 17.19
C ASP A 329 -19.37 -24.91 17.56
N LEU A 330 -18.96 -26.03 16.95
CA LEU A 330 -19.46 -27.36 17.27
C LEU A 330 -19.20 -27.75 18.74
N VAL A 331 -18.01 -27.44 19.24
CA VAL A 331 -17.64 -27.64 20.66
C VAL A 331 -18.49 -26.74 21.57
N SER A 332 -18.81 -25.53 21.09
CA SER A 332 -19.57 -24.53 21.85
C SER A 332 -21.09 -24.73 21.79
N ALA A 333 -21.60 -25.52 20.83
CA ALA A 333 -23.02 -25.71 20.56
C ALA A 333 -23.80 -26.51 21.64
N GLY A 334 -23.14 -26.98 22.71
CA GLY A 334 -23.81 -27.58 23.87
C GLY A 334 -24.60 -28.85 23.51
N ASN A 335 -25.90 -28.92 23.84
CA ASN A 335 -26.79 -30.07 23.57
C ASN A 335 -27.83 -29.80 22.46
N ALA A 336 -27.69 -28.73 21.67
CA ALA A 336 -28.59 -28.47 20.55
C ALA A 336 -28.28 -29.42 19.38
N GLU A 337 -28.99 -30.55 19.32
CA GLU A 337 -28.75 -31.64 18.36
C GLU A 337 -28.91 -31.17 16.90
N SER A 338 -29.94 -30.36 16.62
CA SER A 338 -30.17 -29.78 15.28
C SER A 338 -29.03 -28.85 14.81
N VAL A 339 -28.49 -28.03 15.71
CA VAL A 339 -27.39 -27.10 15.39
C VAL A 339 -26.09 -27.87 15.15
N LYS A 340 -25.87 -28.97 15.89
CA LYS A 340 -24.71 -29.85 15.67
C LYS A 340 -24.77 -30.56 14.32
N ASP A 341 -25.95 -31.02 13.92
CA ASP A 341 -26.11 -31.68 12.62
C ASP A 341 -25.87 -30.72 11.45
N GLU A 342 -26.37 -29.48 11.55
CA GLU A 342 -26.10 -28.43 10.56
C GLU A 342 -24.61 -28.08 10.48
N LEU A 343 -23.94 -27.90 11.62
CA LEU A 343 -22.51 -27.58 11.68
C LEU A 343 -21.63 -28.74 11.21
N ASN A 344 -21.99 -29.99 11.53
CA ASN A 344 -21.31 -31.18 11.02
C ASN A 344 -21.47 -31.30 9.49
N GLY A 345 -22.68 -31.06 8.97
CA GLY A 345 -22.94 -31.01 7.54
C GLY A 345 -22.12 -29.93 6.83
N LEU A 346 -22.03 -28.74 7.44
CA LEU A 346 -21.21 -27.64 6.93
C LEU A 346 -19.70 -27.97 6.98
N ASP A 347 -19.17 -28.56 8.06
CA ASP A 347 -17.75 -28.97 8.12
C ASP A 347 -17.43 -30.06 7.10
N LYS A 348 -18.35 -31.01 6.89
CA LYS A 348 -18.23 -32.04 5.85
C LYS A 348 -18.20 -31.42 4.46
N ALA A 349 -19.12 -30.51 4.15
CA ALA A 349 -19.19 -29.83 2.86
C ALA A 349 -17.93 -28.99 2.57
N VAL A 350 -17.50 -28.17 3.53
CA VAL A 350 -16.27 -27.38 3.41
C VAL A 350 -15.04 -28.28 3.30
N GLY A 351 -15.00 -29.38 4.07
CA GLY A 351 -13.95 -30.39 4.00
C GLY A 351 -13.88 -31.10 2.64
N ALA A 352 -15.03 -31.40 2.03
CA ALA A 352 -15.09 -32.05 0.73
C ALA A 352 -14.60 -31.12 -0.39
N VAL A 353 -15.00 -29.84 -0.37
CA VAL A 353 -14.49 -28.83 -1.31
C VAL A 353 -12.97 -28.68 -1.15
N LEU A 354 -12.46 -28.58 0.09
CA LEU A 354 -11.03 -28.54 0.35
C LEU A 354 -10.29 -29.77 -0.21
N GLY A 355 -10.86 -30.97 -0.03
CA GLY A 355 -10.31 -32.21 -0.59
C GLY A 355 -10.26 -32.18 -2.12
N GLN A 356 -11.34 -31.73 -2.78
CA GLN A 356 -11.38 -31.56 -4.23
C GLN A 356 -10.29 -30.59 -4.74
N ARG A 357 -10.12 -29.44 -4.07
CA ARG A 357 -9.05 -28.48 -4.41
C ARG A 357 -7.65 -29.03 -4.16
N THR A 358 -7.48 -29.87 -3.15
CA THR A 358 -6.21 -30.56 -2.87
C THR A 358 -5.85 -31.52 -4.00
N ILE A 359 -6.84 -32.26 -4.53
CA ILE A 359 -6.67 -33.13 -5.70
C ILE A 359 -6.29 -32.29 -6.93
N GLU A 360 -7.00 -31.20 -7.22
CA GLU A 360 -6.69 -30.29 -8.35
C GLU A 360 -5.26 -29.72 -8.28
N ARG A 361 -4.81 -29.29 -7.08
CA ARG A 361 -3.45 -28.81 -6.84
C ARG A 361 -2.40 -29.90 -7.07
N ASN A 362 -2.66 -31.11 -6.60
CA ASN A 362 -1.73 -32.23 -6.81
C ASN A 362 -1.71 -32.72 -8.27
N GLN A 363 -2.82 -32.63 -9.00
CA GLN A 363 -2.85 -32.82 -10.45
C GLN A 363 -2.00 -31.78 -11.19
N LEU A 364 -2.00 -30.52 -10.74
CA LEU A 364 -1.12 -29.48 -11.29
C LEU A 364 0.36 -29.83 -11.04
N LEU A 365 0.72 -30.30 -9.85
CA LEU A 365 2.07 -30.77 -9.55
C LEU A 365 2.50 -31.94 -10.44
N VAL A 366 1.60 -32.89 -10.69
CA VAL A 366 1.84 -33.99 -11.64
C VAL A 366 2.07 -33.45 -13.06
N LYS A 367 1.28 -32.48 -13.52
CA LYS A 367 1.49 -31.84 -14.84
C LYS A 367 2.87 -31.17 -14.95
N ILE A 368 3.29 -30.47 -13.90
CA ILE A 368 4.63 -29.83 -13.82
C ILE A 368 5.74 -30.89 -13.78
N ALA A 369 5.58 -31.94 -12.99
CA ALA A 369 6.55 -33.03 -12.88
C ALA A 369 6.72 -33.76 -14.22
N LYS A 370 5.61 -34.05 -14.92
CA LYS A 370 5.62 -34.65 -16.27
C LYS A 370 6.31 -33.76 -17.30
N SER A 371 6.03 -32.46 -17.30
CA SER A 371 6.65 -31.55 -18.27
C SER A 371 8.17 -31.44 -18.05
N LYS A 372 8.63 -31.47 -16.80
CA LYS A 372 10.04 -31.52 -16.44
C LYS A 372 10.72 -32.84 -16.79
N LEU A 373 10.00 -33.96 -16.66
CA LEU A 373 10.51 -35.29 -17.03
C LEU A 373 10.70 -35.44 -18.55
N ASN A 374 9.84 -34.82 -19.35
CA ASN A 374 9.87 -34.88 -20.82
C ASN A 374 10.88 -33.91 -21.46
N ARG A 375 11.44 -32.94 -20.72
CA ARG A 375 12.46 -32.02 -21.24
C ARG A 375 13.82 -32.73 -21.32
N LYS A 376 14.46 -32.67 -22.50
CA LYS A 376 15.82 -33.19 -22.71
C LYS A 376 16.81 -32.46 -21.78
N ARG A 377 17.83 -33.21 -21.35
CA ARG A 377 18.83 -32.95 -20.30
C ARG A 377 19.73 -31.70 -20.43
N ASP A 378 19.36 -30.70 -21.23
CA ASP A 378 20.31 -29.69 -21.72
C ASP A 378 20.23 -28.28 -21.07
N GLU A 379 19.33 -28.01 -20.14
CA GLU A 379 19.32 -26.70 -19.45
C GLU A 379 19.93 -26.77 -18.04
N LYS A 380 21.19 -26.32 -17.95
CA LYS A 380 21.96 -26.14 -16.71
C LYS A 380 21.27 -25.11 -15.79
N ASN A 381 20.26 -25.55 -15.03
CA ASN A 381 19.90 -25.09 -13.67
C ASN A 381 18.50 -25.55 -13.20
N GLU A 382 17.72 -26.32 -13.98
CA GLU A 382 16.46 -26.89 -13.46
C GLU A 382 16.71 -28.19 -12.68
N LYS A 383 16.23 -28.26 -11.43
CA LYS A 383 16.23 -29.50 -10.63
C LYS A 383 15.44 -30.58 -11.40
N VAL A 384 16.14 -31.64 -11.81
CA VAL A 384 15.56 -32.81 -12.48
C VAL A 384 14.57 -33.50 -11.53
N THR A 385 13.31 -33.62 -11.94
CA THR A 385 12.30 -34.40 -11.23
C THR A 385 12.57 -35.89 -11.47
N LYS A 386 12.74 -36.67 -10.41
CA LYS A 386 13.01 -38.10 -10.57
C LYS A 386 11.71 -38.88 -10.84
N PRO A 387 11.72 -39.98 -11.60
CA PRO A 387 10.51 -40.80 -11.83
C PRO A 387 9.83 -41.27 -10.54
N GLU A 388 10.60 -41.54 -9.47
CA GLU A 388 10.05 -41.95 -8.18
C GLU A 388 9.22 -40.84 -7.52
N GLU A 389 9.54 -39.58 -7.80
CA GLU A 389 8.78 -38.42 -7.31
C GLU A 389 7.42 -38.32 -7.99
N LEU A 390 7.33 -38.69 -9.28
CA LEU A 390 6.07 -38.75 -10.01
C LEU A 390 5.17 -39.87 -9.46
N VAL A 391 5.73 -41.05 -9.16
CA VAL A 391 5.00 -42.16 -8.54
C VAL A 391 4.43 -41.74 -7.18
N ARG A 392 5.25 -41.11 -6.33
CA ARG A 392 4.79 -40.58 -5.02
C ARG A 392 3.64 -39.58 -5.14
N LEU A 393 3.66 -38.72 -6.17
CA LEU A 393 2.57 -37.78 -6.41
C LEU A 393 1.27 -38.50 -6.82
N TYR A 394 1.37 -39.59 -7.56
CA TYR A 394 0.22 -40.44 -7.90
C TYR A 394 -0.31 -41.20 -6.68
N ASP A 395 0.57 -41.77 -5.86
CA ASP A 395 0.17 -42.42 -4.60
C ASP A 395 -0.55 -41.43 -3.67
N LEU A 396 -0.04 -40.19 -3.58
CA LEU A 396 -0.67 -39.11 -2.82
C LEU A 396 -2.04 -38.72 -3.40
N LEU A 397 -2.19 -38.71 -4.73
CA LEU A 397 -3.48 -38.46 -5.37
C LEU A 397 -4.49 -39.56 -5.04
N LEU A 398 -4.08 -40.84 -5.12
CA LEU A 398 -4.94 -41.97 -4.77
C LEU A 398 -5.38 -41.90 -3.30
N GLN A 399 -4.45 -41.58 -2.40
CA GLN A 399 -4.78 -41.38 -0.98
C GLN A 399 -5.77 -40.23 -0.78
N ASN A 400 -5.55 -39.08 -1.42
CA ASN A 400 -6.46 -37.93 -1.29
C ASN A 400 -7.87 -38.23 -1.82
N VAL A 401 -7.98 -39.01 -2.90
CA VAL A 401 -9.28 -39.42 -3.44
C VAL A 401 -9.95 -40.42 -2.50
N ALA A 402 -9.19 -41.31 -1.86
CA ALA A 402 -9.71 -42.20 -0.83
C ALA A 402 -10.22 -41.44 0.40
N ASP A 403 -9.42 -40.52 0.94
CA ASP A 403 -9.80 -39.69 2.09
C ASP A 403 -11.05 -38.84 1.79
N LEU A 404 -11.18 -38.33 0.55
CA LEU A 404 -12.36 -37.59 0.12
C LEU A 404 -13.60 -38.51 0.03
N SER A 405 -13.46 -39.71 -0.51
CA SER A 405 -14.52 -40.71 -0.59
C SER A 405 -15.01 -41.12 0.80
N ASP A 406 -14.07 -41.35 1.73
CA ASP A 406 -14.37 -41.69 3.13
C ASP A 406 -15.07 -40.54 3.85
N LEU A 407 -14.65 -39.30 3.59
CA LEU A 407 -15.30 -38.11 4.15
C LEU A 407 -16.74 -37.96 3.65
N VAL A 408 -16.97 -38.16 2.35
CA VAL A 408 -18.31 -38.03 1.74
C VAL A 408 -19.23 -39.18 2.15
N SER A 409 -18.70 -40.39 2.31
CA SER A 409 -19.46 -41.57 2.75
C SER A 409 -19.75 -41.60 4.26
N SER A 410 -19.13 -40.69 5.03
CA SER A 410 -19.40 -40.52 6.47
C SER A 410 -20.75 -39.81 6.71
N GLY A 411 -21.73 -40.57 7.20
CA GLY A 411 -23.08 -40.09 7.51
C GLY A 411 -24.11 -41.24 7.56
N ARG A 412 -25.11 -41.14 8.45
CA ARG A 412 -26.19 -42.15 8.56
C ARG A 412 -27.23 -42.00 7.44
N ASP A 413 -27.47 -40.77 6.97
CA ASP A 413 -28.39 -40.46 5.86
C ASP A 413 -27.59 -40.01 4.63
N ARG A 414 -27.24 -40.96 3.78
CA ARG A 414 -26.52 -40.69 2.53
C ARG A 414 -27.47 -40.11 1.50
N LYS A 415 -27.15 -38.93 0.99
CA LYS A 415 -27.97 -38.28 -0.03
C LYS A 415 -27.59 -38.76 -1.43
N PRO A 416 -28.52 -38.82 -2.39
CA PRO A 416 -28.26 -39.36 -3.73
C PRO A 416 -27.15 -38.60 -4.47
N GLU A 417 -27.01 -37.29 -4.26
CA GLU A 417 -25.91 -36.51 -4.87
C GLU A 417 -24.55 -36.79 -4.21
N GLU A 418 -24.50 -37.13 -2.92
CA GLU A 418 -23.27 -37.56 -2.24
C GLU A 418 -22.82 -38.93 -2.75
N ILE A 419 -23.76 -39.84 -2.99
CA ILE A 419 -23.50 -41.18 -3.58
C ILE A 419 -22.98 -41.03 -5.02
N ALA A 420 -23.61 -40.19 -5.83
CA ALA A 420 -23.14 -39.91 -7.19
C ALA A 420 -21.73 -39.28 -7.20
N PHE A 421 -21.44 -38.40 -6.24
CA PHE A 421 -20.11 -37.79 -6.09
C PHE A 421 -19.05 -38.80 -5.60
N GLU A 422 -19.42 -39.71 -4.69
CA GLU A 422 -18.59 -40.84 -4.26
C GLU A 422 -18.25 -41.75 -5.45
N GLU A 423 -19.24 -42.11 -6.26
CA GLU A 423 -19.04 -42.88 -7.49
C GLU A 423 -18.12 -42.17 -8.50
N GLU A 424 -18.21 -40.83 -8.61
CA GLU A 424 -17.29 -40.04 -9.44
C GLU A 424 -15.86 -40.05 -8.89
N CYS A 425 -15.69 -40.00 -7.57
CA CYS A 425 -14.39 -40.10 -6.92
C CYS A 425 -13.78 -41.49 -7.12
N GLU A 426 -14.54 -42.56 -6.93
CA GLU A 426 -14.11 -43.94 -7.19
C GLU A 426 -13.71 -44.15 -8.66
N ARG A 427 -14.47 -43.59 -9.61
CA ARG A 427 -14.10 -43.61 -11.04
C ARG A 427 -12.79 -42.90 -11.34
N LYS A 428 -12.37 -41.93 -10.52
CA LYS A 428 -11.08 -41.23 -10.65
C LYS A 428 -9.92 -41.94 -9.96
N LYS A 429 -10.18 -42.98 -9.14
CA LYS A 429 -9.15 -43.87 -8.57
C LYS A 429 -8.68 -44.93 -9.58
N LEU A 430 -9.58 -45.37 -10.46
CA LEU A 430 -9.31 -46.25 -11.60
C LEU A 430 -8.63 -45.48 -12.74
#